data_AF-A0A1G3ZML9-F1
#
_entry.id   AF-A0A1G3ZML9-F1
#
_cell.length_a   1.000
_cell.length_b   1.000
_cell.length_c   1.000
_cell.angle_alpha   90.00
_cell.angle_beta   90.00
_cell.angle_gamma   90.00
#
_symmetry.space_group_name_H-M   'P 1'
#
loop_
_entity.id
_entity.type
_entity.pdbx_description
1 polymer ?
#
loop_
_entity_poly.entity_id
_entity_poly.type
_entity_poly.pdbx_seq_one_letter_code
_entity_poly.pdbx_strand_id
1 'polypeptide(L)'
;MIKKTIKKTHVHAGDIVRVISGNHRGAEGKVLRVIREKNQVLVEGVRMIKKHLRRSQELPKGDIIEKEGPLPISNVKLVEKAAAAASASANKGTKPSKTSKKPKAPKAEKSEKIAKPKKAASSKQEE
;
A
#
# COMPACT_ATOMS: atom_id res chain seq x y z
N MET A 1 28.33 -1.68 24.23
CA MET A 1 28.07 -1.35 22.81
C MET A 1 27.42 -2.56 22.13
N ILE A 2 26.12 -2.50 21.81
CA ILE A 2 25.38 -3.69 21.31
C ILE A 2 25.43 -3.71 19.78
N LYS A 3 25.97 -4.79 19.19
CA LYS A 3 25.97 -4.98 17.73
C LYS A 3 24.54 -5.20 17.24
N LYS A 4 24.09 -4.39 16.28
CA LYS A 4 22.74 -4.43 15.72
C LYS A 4 22.58 -5.62 14.76
N THR A 5 22.07 -6.75 15.27
CA THR A 5 21.88 -7.97 14.46
C THR A 5 20.88 -7.73 13.33
N ILE A 6 21.34 -7.89 12.08
CA ILE A 6 20.51 -7.68 10.88
C ILE A 6 19.68 -8.95 10.62
N LYS A 7 18.36 -8.86 10.77
CA LYS A 7 17.44 -9.95 10.42
C LYS A 7 17.38 -10.14 8.90
N LYS A 8 17.43 -11.40 8.44
CA LYS A 8 17.26 -11.77 7.03
C LYS A 8 15.80 -11.54 6.60
N THR A 9 15.60 -10.95 5.42
CA THR A 9 14.29 -10.64 4.84
C THR A 9 14.22 -11.15 3.41
N HIS A 10 13.05 -11.58 2.93
CA HIS A 10 12.84 -12.05 1.55
C HIS A 10 12.47 -10.94 0.56
N VAL A 11 12.45 -9.69 1.02
CA VAL A 11 12.14 -8.48 0.25
C VAL A 11 13.17 -7.39 0.58
N HIS A 12 13.44 -6.56 -0.43
CA HIS A 12 14.32 -5.40 -0.41
C HIS A 12 13.56 -4.13 -0.81
N ALA A 13 14.21 -2.97 -0.71
CA ALA A 13 13.65 -1.72 -1.21
C ALA A 13 13.79 -1.67 -2.73
N GLY A 14 12.74 -1.22 -3.43
CA GLY A 14 12.67 -1.21 -4.89
C GLY A 14 11.84 -2.34 -5.51
N ASP A 15 11.64 -3.45 -4.78
CA ASP A 15 10.88 -4.60 -5.26
C ASP A 15 9.39 -4.28 -5.51
N ILE A 16 8.78 -4.96 -6.48
CA ILE A 16 7.32 -4.95 -6.68
C ILE A 16 6.72 -6.11 -5.87
N VAL A 17 5.75 -5.81 -5.01
CA VAL A 17 5.11 -6.79 -4.13
C VAL A 17 3.59 -6.73 -4.18
N ARG A 18 2.95 -7.88 -4.00
CA ARG A 18 1.50 -8.02 -3.81
C ARG A 18 1.17 -8.42 -2.38
N VAL A 19 0.14 -7.80 -1.82
CA VAL A 19 -0.43 -8.15 -0.51
C VAL A 19 -1.24 -9.44 -0.61
N ILE A 20 -0.86 -10.43 0.20
CA ILE A 20 -1.48 -11.77 0.26
C ILE A 20 -2.71 -11.76 1.17
N SER A 21 -2.65 -11.03 2.28
CA SER A 21 -3.58 -11.15 3.41
C SER A 21 -3.75 -9.83 4.17
N GLY A 22 -4.89 -9.70 4.87
CA GLY A 22 -5.32 -8.47 5.54
C GLY A 22 -6.19 -7.57 4.65
N ASN A 23 -6.53 -6.37 5.16
CA ASN A 23 -7.53 -5.48 4.57
C ASN A 23 -7.20 -5.00 3.14
N HIS A 24 -5.91 -4.97 2.77
CA HIS A 24 -5.43 -4.52 1.46
C HIS A 24 -5.01 -5.68 0.54
N ARG A 25 -5.52 -6.90 0.80
CA ARG A 25 -5.25 -8.10 -0.02
C ARG A 25 -5.54 -7.85 -1.50
N GLY A 26 -4.60 -8.24 -2.36
CA GLY A 26 -4.68 -8.07 -3.81
C GLY A 26 -4.09 -6.76 -4.33
N ALA A 27 -3.82 -5.77 -3.47
CA ALA A 27 -3.08 -4.57 -3.87
C ALA A 27 -1.63 -4.93 -4.22
N GLU A 28 -1.12 -4.32 -5.30
CA GLU A 28 0.27 -4.40 -5.74
C GLU A 28 0.92 -3.01 -5.63
N GLY A 29 2.21 -2.96 -5.29
CA GLY A 29 2.93 -1.70 -5.13
C GLY A 29 4.43 -1.90 -4.93
N LYS A 30 5.18 -0.81 -5.02
CA LYS A 30 6.64 -0.80 -4.86
C LYS A 30 7.03 -0.70 -3.38
N VAL A 31 8.05 -1.45 -2.95
CA VAL A 31 8.60 -1.33 -1.60
C VAL A 31 9.46 -0.07 -1.50
N LEU A 32 8.99 0.92 -0.73
CA LEU A 32 9.74 2.16 -0.47
C LEU A 32 10.87 1.93 0.53
N ARG A 33 10.62 1.17 1.61
CA ARG A 33 11.61 0.87 2.66
C ARG A 33 11.28 -0.40 3.44
N VAL A 34 12.32 -1.16 3.81
CA VAL A 34 12.22 -2.29 4.73
C VAL A 34 12.66 -1.88 6.14
N ILE A 35 11.79 -2.05 7.13
CA ILE A 35 12.03 -1.82 8.56
C ILE A 35 12.39 -3.16 9.21
N ARG A 36 13.65 -3.58 9.03
CA ARG A 36 14.16 -4.90 9.48
C ARG A 36 14.06 -5.14 10.99
N GLU A 37 14.08 -4.10 11.82
CA GLU A 37 13.91 -4.22 13.27
C GLU A 37 12.55 -4.81 13.65
N LYS A 38 11.49 -4.26 13.04
CA LYS A 38 10.07 -4.53 13.32
C LYS A 38 9.44 -5.55 12.37
N ASN A 39 10.24 -6.17 11.49
CA ASN A 39 9.78 -7.07 10.42
C ASN A 39 8.64 -6.46 9.56
N GLN A 40 8.78 -5.18 9.21
CA GLN A 40 7.78 -4.40 8.47
C GLN A 40 8.33 -3.83 7.16
N VAL A 41 7.45 -3.54 6.22
CA VAL A 41 7.74 -2.89 4.92
C VAL A 41 6.79 -1.74 4.67
N LEU A 42 7.29 -0.66 4.10
CA LEU A 42 6.47 0.43 3.56
C LEU A 42 6.25 0.16 2.07
N VAL A 43 4.99 0.08 1.64
CA VAL A 43 4.62 -0.20 0.23
C VAL A 43 3.80 0.97 -0.29
N GLU A 44 4.18 1.50 -1.44
CA GLU A 44 3.54 2.63 -2.11
C GLU A 44 2.05 2.38 -2.37
N GLY A 45 1.20 3.36 -2.03
CA GLY A 45 -0.26 3.27 -2.25
C GLY A 45 -1.02 2.28 -1.36
N VAL A 46 -0.34 1.50 -0.50
CA VAL A 46 -0.97 0.48 0.34
C VAL A 46 -1.01 0.93 1.80
N ARG A 47 -2.11 0.59 2.50
CA ARG A 47 -2.34 0.93 3.91
C ARG A 47 -2.24 2.44 4.19
N MET A 48 -2.96 3.25 3.42
CA MET A 48 -2.96 4.70 3.61
C MET A 48 -3.54 5.09 4.98
N ILE A 49 -2.83 5.94 5.72
CA ILE A 49 -3.19 6.42 7.06
C ILE A 49 -3.36 7.94 7.01
N LYS A 50 -4.57 8.41 7.33
CA LYS A 50 -4.85 9.84 7.55
C LYS A 50 -4.23 10.29 8.87
N LYS A 51 -3.29 11.24 8.80
CA LYS A 51 -2.68 11.89 9.97
C LYS A 51 -3.07 13.37 10.01
N HIS A 52 -3.85 13.71 11.03
CA HIS A 52 -4.12 15.10 11.38
C HIS A 52 -2.86 15.72 11.98
N LEU A 53 -2.28 16.71 11.28
CA LEU A 53 -1.19 17.52 11.82
C LEU A 53 -1.77 18.70 12.59
N ARG A 54 -1.24 18.93 13.80
CA ARG A 54 -1.47 20.18 14.52
C ARG A 54 -0.83 21.35 13.77
N ARG A 55 -1.42 22.53 13.95
CA ARG A 55 -0.91 23.79 13.40
C ARG A 55 0.55 24.00 13.81
N SER A 56 1.38 24.40 12.87
CA SER A 56 2.79 24.78 13.05
C SER A 56 3.07 26.08 12.31
N GLN A 57 4.28 26.63 12.47
CA GLN A 57 4.71 27.83 11.73
C GLN A 57 4.66 27.62 10.20
N GLU A 58 4.96 26.39 9.75
CA GLU A 58 4.94 25.98 8.35
C GLU A 58 3.50 25.70 7.85
N LEU A 59 2.63 25.19 8.73
CA LEU A 59 1.25 24.79 8.42
C LEU A 59 0.26 25.53 9.35
N PRO A 60 0.03 26.83 9.17
CA PRO A 60 -0.76 27.66 10.09
C PRO A 60 -2.23 27.25 10.18
N LYS A 61 -2.78 26.63 9.12
CA LYS A 61 -4.15 26.10 9.11
C LYS A 61 -4.27 24.71 9.75
N GLY A 62 -3.16 23.97 9.84
CA GLY A 62 -3.15 22.52 10.05
C GLY A 62 -3.48 21.77 8.76
N ASP A 63 -3.25 20.46 8.72
CA ASP A 63 -3.47 19.66 7.51
C ASP A 63 -3.82 18.19 7.83
N ILE A 64 -4.49 17.51 6.90
CA ILE A 64 -4.83 16.08 6.97
C ILE A 64 -3.98 15.34 5.93
N ILE A 65 -2.75 14.99 6.32
CA ILE A 65 -1.82 14.32 5.41
C ILE A 65 -2.10 12.82 5.38
N GLU A 66 -2.31 12.29 4.18
CA GLU A 66 -2.30 10.85 3.92
C GLU A 66 -0.85 10.35 3.79
N LYS A 67 -0.50 9.30 4.56
CA LYS A 67 0.83 8.66 4.52
C LYS A 67 0.71 7.15 4.52
N GLU A 68 1.61 6.47 3.82
CA GLU A 68 1.67 5.01 3.74
C GLU A 68 1.95 4.40 5.12
N GLY A 69 1.21 3.33 5.43
CA GLY A 69 1.37 2.56 6.65
C GLY A 69 2.32 1.37 6.46
N PRO A 70 3.11 0.99 7.48
CA PRO A 70 3.91 -0.22 7.42
C PRO A 70 3.03 -1.47 7.37
N LEU A 71 3.42 -2.47 6.59
CA LEU A 71 2.81 -3.80 6.49
C LEU A 71 3.78 -4.86 7.03
N PRO A 72 3.30 -5.95 7.64
CA PRO A 72 4.18 -7.04 8.07
C PRO A 72 4.74 -7.79 6.86
N ILE A 73 6.03 -8.16 6.93
CA ILE A 73 6.75 -8.84 5.84
C ILE A 73 6.10 -10.18 5.45
N SER A 74 5.43 -10.86 6.37
CA SER A 74 4.68 -12.10 6.13
C SER A 74 3.51 -11.96 5.14
N ASN A 75 2.96 -10.76 4.99
CA ASN A 75 1.75 -10.52 4.21
C ASN A 75 2.05 -10.04 2.78
N VAL A 76 3.32 -10.00 2.37
CA VAL A 76 3.75 -9.59 1.03
C VAL A 76 4.52 -10.69 0.31
N LYS A 77 4.22 -10.85 -0.98
CA LYS A 77 4.97 -11.70 -1.93
C LYS A 77 5.54 -10.83 -3.04
N LEU A 78 6.74 -11.16 -3.51
CA LEU A 78 7.29 -10.60 -4.74
C LEU A 78 6.37 -10.90 -5.91
N VAL A 79 6.19 -9.91 -6.79
CA VAL A 79 5.53 -10.07 -8.09
C VAL A 79 6.61 -10.11 -9.14
N GLU A 80 6.94 -11.30 -9.62
CA GLU A 80 7.72 -11.44 -10.83
C GLU A 80 6.84 -10.99 -12.00
N LYS A 81 7.19 -9.86 -12.62
CA LYS A 81 6.56 -9.40 -13.85
C LYS A 81 6.84 -10.47 -14.90
N ALA A 82 5.79 -11.09 -15.44
CA ALA A 82 5.87 -12.29 -16.27
C ALA A 82 6.59 -12.07 -17.61
N ALA A 83 7.92 -12.02 -17.57
CA ALA A 83 8.81 -12.18 -18.71
C ALA A 83 9.19 -13.66 -18.79
N ALA A 84 8.37 -14.42 -19.53
CA ALA A 84 8.51 -15.84 -19.85
C ALA A 84 8.45 -16.86 -18.68
N ALA A 85 7.79 -17.99 -18.96
CA ALA A 85 7.76 -19.14 -18.08
C ALA A 85 9.06 -19.94 -18.21
N ALA A 86 9.96 -19.92 -17.21
CA ALA A 86 10.94 -20.99 -16.91
C ALA A 86 11.92 -20.60 -15.77
N SER A 87 11.53 -20.79 -14.51
CA SER A 87 12.50 -20.98 -13.41
C SER A 87 11.87 -21.76 -12.25
N ALA A 88 12.01 -23.09 -12.31
CA ALA A 88 11.65 -23.94 -11.19
C ALA A 88 12.65 -23.71 -10.03
N SER A 89 12.20 -23.10 -8.94
CA SER A 89 12.90 -23.16 -7.66
C SER A 89 11.98 -23.76 -6.61
N ALA A 90 12.29 -25.00 -6.23
CA ALA A 90 11.47 -25.78 -5.32
C ALA A 90 11.61 -25.26 -3.89
N ASN A 91 10.48 -25.13 -3.19
CA ASN A 91 10.49 -25.42 -1.76
C ASN A 91 9.21 -26.18 -1.35
N LYS A 92 9.41 -27.38 -0.82
CA LYS A 92 8.37 -28.38 -0.59
C LYS A 92 7.68 -28.09 0.75
N GLY A 93 6.36 -27.88 0.72
CA GLY A 93 5.59 -27.44 1.90
C GLY A 93 4.14 -27.93 1.90
N THR A 94 3.93 -29.21 1.64
CA THR A 94 2.59 -29.83 1.63
C THR A 94 2.03 -29.97 3.04
N LYS A 95 0.86 -29.36 3.30
CA LYS A 95 -0.36 -30.10 3.64
C LYS A 95 -1.62 -29.24 3.42
N PRO A 96 -2.68 -29.79 2.83
CA PRO A 96 -3.93 -29.06 2.61
C PRO A 96 -4.90 -29.23 3.79
N SER A 97 -5.63 -28.17 4.13
CA SER A 97 -6.87 -28.26 4.93
C SER A 97 -8.05 -27.76 4.11
N LYS A 98 -8.94 -28.68 3.75
CA LYS A 98 -10.25 -28.36 3.18
C LYS A 98 -11.16 -27.87 4.32
N THR A 99 -11.83 -26.72 4.17
CA THR A 99 -13.27 -26.59 4.48
C THR A 99 -13.87 -25.27 3.98
N SER A 100 -14.64 -25.38 2.90
CA SER A 100 -15.97 -24.75 2.71
C SER A 100 -16.32 -23.43 3.43
N LYS A 101 -16.46 -22.32 2.66
CA LYS A 101 -17.78 -21.78 2.23
C LYS A 101 -17.63 -20.46 1.42
N LYS A 102 -18.05 -20.50 0.15
CA LYS A 102 -18.61 -19.34 -0.61
C LYS A 102 -20.15 -19.35 -0.37
N PRO A 103 -20.95 -18.35 -0.78
CA PRO A 103 -20.64 -16.98 -1.21
C PRO A 103 -21.47 -15.90 -0.46
N LYS A 104 -21.15 -14.61 -0.68
CA LYS A 104 -22.20 -13.64 -1.03
C LYS A 104 -21.62 -12.49 -1.85
N ALA A 105 -22.25 -12.24 -3.00
CA ALA A 105 -21.97 -11.11 -3.88
C ALA A 105 -23.04 -10.01 -3.65
N PRO A 106 -23.22 -9.00 -4.51
CA PRO A 106 -22.85 -7.64 -4.18
C PRO A 106 -24.06 -6.70 -3.98
N LYS A 107 -23.78 -5.52 -3.43
CA LYS A 107 -24.55 -4.29 -3.64
C LYS A 107 -23.49 -3.18 -3.83
N ALA A 108 -23.42 -2.42 -4.94
CA ALA A 108 -24.46 -1.57 -5.54
C ALA A 108 -25.00 -0.56 -4.50
N GLU A 109 -25.01 0.74 -4.70
CA GLU A 109 -24.65 1.58 -5.84
C GLU A 109 -24.63 3.03 -5.30
N LYS A 110 -23.66 3.86 -5.70
CA LYS A 110 -23.92 5.17 -6.31
C LYS A 110 -22.63 5.88 -6.68
N SER A 111 -22.40 5.91 -7.99
CA SER A 111 -21.79 7.03 -8.68
C SER A 111 -22.43 8.36 -8.27
N GLU A 112 -21.64 9.41 -8.03
CA GLU A 112 -21.95 10.68 -8.68
C GLU A 112 -20.72 11.57 -9.01
N LYS A 113 -20.60 11.84 -10.31
CA LYS A 113 -20.01 13.00 -11.00
C LYS A 113 -18.60 13.49 -10.62
N ILE A 114 -17.67 13.04 -11.47
CA ILE A 114 -16.62 13.87 -12.08
C ILE A 114 -17.19 15.24 -12.53
N ALA A 115 -16.61 16.35 -12.04
CA ALA A 115 -16.76 17.68 -12.65
C ALA A 115 -15.64 18.66 -12.24
N LYS A 116 -14.56 18.68 -13.03
CA LYS A 116 -13.66 19.83 -13.25
C LYS A 116 -13.22 19.79 -14.72
N PRO A 117 -12.80 20.89 -15.36
CA PRO A 117 -12.96 22.31 -15.01
C PRO A 117 -13.57 23.13 -16.18
N LYS A 118 -13.99 24.39 -15.95
CA LYS A 118 -14.00 25.41 -17.02
C LYS A 118 -13.47 26.78 -16.55
N LYS A 119 -12.84 27.43 -17.52
CA LYS A 119 -11.95 28.59 -17.50
C LYS A 119 -12.72 29.94 -17.42
N ALA A 120 -12.03 30.97 -16.94
CA ALA A 120 -12.06 32.37 -17.41
C ALA A 120 -13.33 33.25 -17.26
N ALA A 121 -13.23 34.22 -16.32
CA ALA A 121 -13.46 35.67 -16.48
C ALA A 121 -12.80 36.33 -15.24
N SER A 122 -11.91 37.34 -15.21
CA SER A 122 -11.63 38.55 -16.00
C SER A 122 -12.73 39.62 -15.96
N SER A 123 -12.35 40.82 -15.49
CA SER A 123 -13.14 42.08 -15.50
C SER A 123 -14.35 42.09 -14.53
N LYS A 124 -14.84 43.23 -14.02
CA LYS A 124 -14.31 44.61 -13.91
C LYS A 124 -15.24 45.36 -12.95
N GLN A 125 -14.69 46.24 -12.11
CA GLN A 125 -15.46 47.21 -11.31
C GLN A 125 -16.63 46.49 -10.58
N GLU A 126 -17.84 47.02 -10.45
CA GLU A 126 -18.23 48.24 -9.70
C GLU A 126 -19.00 47.73 -8.46
N GLU A 127 -19.12 48.46 -7.35
CA GLU A 127 -18.56 49.79 -7.05
C GLU A 127 -17.10 49.70 -6.56
#